data_AF-A0A2X2SXL0-F1
#
_entry.id   AF-A0A2X2SXL0-F1
#
_cell.length_a   1.000
_cell.length_b   1.000
_cell.length_c   1.000
_cell.angle_alpha   90.00
_cell.angle_beta   90.00
_cell.angle_gamma   90.00
#
_symmetry.space_group_name_H-M   'P 1'
#
loop_
_entity.id
_entity.type
_entity.pdbx_description
1 polymer ?
#
loop_
_entity_poly.entity_id
_entity_poly.type
_entity_poly.pdbx_seq_one_letter_code
_entity_poly.pdbx_strand_id
1 'polypeptide(L)'
;MTDNPNKKTIWDKVHLDPTFLVTILALLVFSALVVWSASGQDMGMMERKIGQILMGLVIMVVMAQIPPRVYEGWAPYLYIFCIILLVAVDAFGAISKGAQRWLDLGFVRFQPSEIAKIAVPLMVARFINRDVCPPTLKKYRHCAGTDLHADPAGCRPA
;
A
#
# COMPACT_ATOMS: atom_id res chain seq x y z
N MET A 1 18.25 38.16 11.92
CA MET A 1 17.51 37.01 11.35
C MET A 1 18.56 36.07 10.79
N THR A 2 19.05 35.13 11.61
CA THR A 2 20.10 34.18 11.21
C THR A 2 19.43 32.91 10.70
N ASP A 3 19.19 32.84 9.40
CA ASP A 3 18.86 31.58 8.73
C ASP A 3 20.10 30.71 8.74
N ASN A 4 20.04 29.58 9.43
CA ASN A 4 21.10 28.60 9.50
C ASN A 4 20.80 27.49 8.47
N PRO A 5 21.40 27.52 7.26
CA PRO A 5 21.04 26.62 6.15
C PRO A 5 21.53 25.18 6.34
N ASN A 6 22.11 24.85 7.50
CA ASN A 6 22.81 23.59 7.76
C ASN A 6 22.20 22.81 8.93
N LYS A 7 20.88 22.64 8.89
CA LYS A 7 20.22 21.54 9.57
C LYS A 7 19.40 20.83 8.51
N LYS A 8 20.07 20.00 7.67
CA LYS A 8 19.36 18.94 6.94
C LYS A 8 18.90 17.97 8.01
N THR A 9 17.76 18.34 8.58
CA THR A 9 17.07 17.66 9.65
C THR A 9 16.86 16.23 9.18
N ILE A 10 17.09 15.26 10.06
CA ILE A 10 17.04 13.81 9.72
C ILE A 10 15.72 13.46 9.03
N TRP A 11 14.67 14.23 9.34
CA TRP A 11 13.33 14.25 8.77
C TRP A 11 13.22 14.67 7.29
N ASP A 12 14.22 15.34 6.70
CA ASP A 12 14.25 15.62 5.24
C ASP A 12 14.81 14.43 4.43
N LYS A 13 15.62 13.57 5.07
CA LYS A 13 16.16 12.37 4.42
C LYS A 13 15.22 11.18 4.54
N VAL A 14 14.31 11.23 5.50
CA VAL A 14 13.33 10.20 5.80
C VAL A 14 11.99 10.74 5.33
N HIS A 15 11.34 10.11 4.34
CA HIS A 15 10.03 10.53 3.82
C HIS A 15 8.87 10.35 4.82
N LEU A 16 9.15 10.33 6.14
CA LEU A 16 8.14 10.23 7.20
C LEU A 16 7.88 11.61 7.79
N ASP A 17 6.65 12.07 7.64
CA ASP A 17 6.17 13.26 8.31
C ASP A 17 6.02 12.98 9.83
N PRO A 18 6.67 13.79 10.70
CA PRO A 18 6.66 13.62 12.15
C PRO A 18 5.24 13.59 12.74
N THR A 19 4.31 14.34 12.15
CA THR A 19 2.92 14.44 12.63
C THR A 19 2.20 13.10 12.51
N PHE A 20 2.38 12.42 11.36
CA PHE A 20 1.79 11.10 11.14
C PHE A 20 2.45 10.02 12.01
N LEU A 21 3.75 10.12 12.26
CA LEU A 21 4.44 9.16 13.11
C LEU A 21 3.96 9.24 14.58
N VAL A 22 3.81 10.45 15.13
CA VAL A 22 3.33 10.65 16.51
C VAL A 22 1.89 10.18 16.67
N THR A 23 1.02 10.47 15.71
CA THR A 23 -0.38 10.03 15.76
C THR A 23 -0.52 8.51 15.69
N ILE A 24 0.25 7.82 14.85
CA ILE A 24 0.28 6.35 14.80
C ILE A 24 0.77 5.78 16.13
N LEU A 25 1.85 6.32 16.70
CA LEU A 25 2.38 5.85 17.98
C LEU A 25 1.35 6.02 19.11
N ALA A 26 0.66 7.15 19.16
CA ALA A 26 -0.41 7.39 20.14
C ALA A 26 -1.57 6.38 20.00
N LEU A 27 -1.98 6.09 18.76
CA LEU A 27 -3.01 5.08 18.49
C LEU A 27 -2.57 3.67 18.89
N LEU A 28 -1.30 3.31 18.66
CA LEU A 28 -0.77 1.99 19.05
C LEU A 28 -0.72 1.83 20.58
N VAL A 29 -0.31 2.86 21.30
CA VAL A 29 -0.33 2.86 22.78
C VAL A 29 -1.76 2.74 23.30
N PHE A 30 -2.69 3.52 22.75
CA PHE A 30 -4.10 3.43 23.12
C PHE A 30 -4.67 2.02 22.83
N SER A 31 -4.36 1.44 21.68
CA SER A 31 -4.76 0.08 21.32
C SER A 31 -4.22 -0.96 22.30
N ALA A 32 -2.95 -0.85 22.69
CA ALA A 32 -2.35 -1.76 23.66
C ALA A 32 -3.01 -1.65 25.04
N LEU A 33 -3.38 -0.45 25.48
CA LEU A 33 -4.13 -0.22 26.73
C LEU A 33 -5.52 -0.86 26.70
N VAL A 34 -6.24 -0.72 25.58
CA VAL A 34 -7.56 -1.34 25.39
C VAL A 34 -7.46 -2.87 25.42
N VAL A 35 -6.46 -3.45 24.75
CA VAL A 35 -6.23 -4.89 24.75
C VAL A 35 -5.86 -5.38 26.15
N TRP A 36 -5.02 -4.65 26.88
CA TRP A 36 -4.68 -4.97 28.27
C TRP A 36 -5.92 -5.02 29.16
N SER A 37 -6.82 -4.04 29.00
CA SER A 37 -8.09 -3.97 29.72
C SER A 37 -9.02 -5.15 29.37
N ALA A 38 -9.12 -5.51 28.08
CA ALA A 38 -10.00 -6.57 27.60
C ALA A 38 -9.46 -7.99 27.87
N SER A 39 -8.13 -8.16 27.96
CA SER A 39 -7.48 -9.47 28.08
C SER A 39 -7.37 -9.98 29.52
N GLY A 40 -7.86 -9.25 30.52
CA GLY A 40 -7.84 -9.71 31.92
C GLY A 40 -6.45 -9.99 32.49
N GLN A 41 -5.41 -9.28 32.01
CA GLN A 41 -3.99 -9.44 32.39
C GLN A 41 -3.32 -10.78 32.01
N ASP A 42 -3.80 -11.48 30.97
CA ASP A 42 -3.06 -12.63 30.43
C ASP A 42 -1.74 -12.18 29.76
N MET A 43 -0.62 -12.48 30.43
CA MET A 43 0.73 -12.12 29.99
C MET A 43 1.06 -12.71 28.60
N GLY A 44 0.56 -13.91 28.29
CA GLY A 44 0.87 -14.59 27.03
C GLY A 44 0.22 -13.95 25.81
N MET A 45 -0.95 -13.33 25.97
CA MET A 45 -1.61 -12.59 24.89
C MET A 45 -0.92 -11.24 24.65
N MET A 46 -0.47 -10.59 25.72
CA MET A 46 0.19 -9.29 25.65
C MET A 46 1.55 -9.37 24.94
N GLU A 47 2.37 -10.38 25.24
CA GLU A 47 3.66 -10.59 24.56
C GLU A 47 3.49 -10.76 23.04
N ARG A 48 2.51 -11.57 22.63
CA ARG A 48 2.20 -11.75 21.20
C ARG A 48 1.75 -10.45 20.55
N LYS A 49 0.98 -9.61 21.25
CA LYS A 49 0.50 -8.33 20.73
C LYS A 49 1.62 -7.31 20.59
N ILE A 50 2.49 -7.21 21.59
CA ILE A 50 3.68 -6.36 21.53
C ILE A 50 4.60 -6.81 20.39
N GLY A 51 4.82 -8.11 20.22
CA GLY A 51 5.60 -8.66 19.11
C GLY A 51 5.00 -8.30 17.73
N GLN A 52 3.68 -8.39 17.59
CA GLN A 52 2.98 -7.99 16.35
C GLN A 52 3.09 -6.48 16.07
N ILE A 53 2.96 -5.63 17.09
CA ILE A 53 3.11 -4.18 16.97
C ILE A 53 4.53 -3.83 16.55
N LEU A 54 5.55 -4.41 17.20
CA LEU A 54 6.95 -4.18 16.88
C LEU A 54 7.28 -4.63 15.45
N MET A 55 6.86 -5.82 15.05
CA MET A 55 7.06 -6.33 13.69
C MET A 55 6.39 -5.42 12.65
N GLY A 56 5.15 -4.97 12.91
CA GLY A 56 4.44 -4.04 12.04
C GLY A 56 5.14 -2.68 11.92
N LEU A 57 5.67 -2.15 13.03
CA LEU A 57 6.40 -0.88 13.05
C LEU A 57 7.70 -0.97 12.23
N VAL A 58 8.45 -2.08 12.36
CA VAL A 58 9.66 -2.32 11.56
C VAL A 58 9.33 -2.37 10.07
N ILE A 59 8.31 -3.14 9.68
CA ILE A 59 7.87 -3.24 8.28
C ILE A 59 7.44 -1.87 7.74
N MET A 60 6.69 -1.10 8.53
CA MET A 60 6.26 0.26 8.16
C MET A 60 7.47 1.16 7.88
N VAL A 61 8.47 1.18 8.77
CA VAL A 61 9.68 2.00 8.59
C VAL A 61 10.43 1.59 7.32
N VAL A 62 10.60 0.29 7.08
CA VAL A 62 11.28 -0.20 5.86
C VAL A 62 10.53 0.21 4.59
N MET A 63 9.21 -0.01 4.55
CA MET A 63 8.39 0.33 3.37
C MET A 63 8.34 1.84 3.11
N ALA A 64 8.34 2.65 4.16
CA ALA A 64 8.31 4.11 4.04
C ALA A 64 9.62 4.72 3.51
N GLN A 65 10.74 3.98 3.52
CA GLN A 65 11.98 4.43 2.87
C GLN A 65 11.96 4.23 1.34
N ILE A 66 11.04 3.40 0.82
CA ILE A 66 10.98 3.07 -0.60
C ILE A 66 10.22 4.18 -1.34
N PRO A 67 10.80 4.78 -2.40
CA PRO A 67 10.13 5.86 -3.13
C PRO A 67 8.92 5.35 -3.93
N PRO A 68 7.85 6.16 -4.07
CA PRO A 68 6.62 5.80 -4.82
C PRO A 68 6.85 5.27 -6.23
N ARG A 69 7.89 5.76 -6.92
CA ARG A 69 8.24 5.36 -8.30
C ARG A 69 8.59 3.88 -8.43
N VAL A 70 9.19 3.29 -7.39
CA VAL A 70 9.53 1.85 -7.39
C VAL A 70 8.23 1.04 -7.31
N TYR A 71 7.28 1.44 -6.48
CA TYR A 71 5.99 0.75 -6.36
C TYR A 71 5.20 0.74 -7.66
N GLU A 72 5.26 1.82 -8.45
CA GLU A 72 4.58 1.89 -9.75
C GLU A 72 5.12 0.86 -10.77
N GLY A 73 6.44 0.66 -10.80
CA GLY A 73 7.07 -0.36 -11.63
C GLY A 73 6.73 -1.79 -11.21
N TRP A 74 6.57 -2.02 -9.90
CA TRP A 74 6.25 -3.32 -9.30
C TRP A 74 4.75 -3.65 -9.25
N ALA A 75 3.88 -2.66 -9.41
CA ALA A 75 2.43 -2.81 -9.40
C ALA A 75 1.87 -3.97 -10.25
N PRO A 76 2.27 -4.19 -11.52
CA PRO A 76 1.71 -5.29 -12.33
C PRO A 76 2.13 -6.66 -11.78
N TYR A 77 3.37 -6.79 -11.30
CA TYR A 77 3.89 -8.03 -10.74
C TYR A 77 3.19 -8.37 -9.43
N LEU A 78 3.00 -7.38 -8.55
CA LEU A 78 2.25 -7.54 -7.31
C LEU A 78 0.78 -7.90 -7.56
N TYR A 79 0.16 -7.32 -8.58
CA TYR A 79 -1.22 -7.64 -8.95
C TYR A 79 -1.38 -9.08 -9.46
N ILE A 80 -0.50 -9.51 -10.37
CA ILE A 80 -0.49 -10.90 -10.87
C ILE A 80 -0.22 -11.88 -9.71
N PHE A 81 0.76 -11.57 -8.86
CA PHE A 81 1.07 -12.35 -7.67
C PHE A 81 -0.15 -12.46 -6.74
N CYS A 82 -0.90 -11.37 -6.53
CA CYS A 82 -2.12 -11.38 -5.74
C CYS A 82 -3.20 -12.28 -6.34
N ILE A 83 -3.40 -12.24 -7.66
CA ILE A 83 -4.36 -13.12 -8.34
C ILE A 83 -3.96 -14.59 -8.15
N ILE A 84 -2.68 -14.93 -8.36
CA ILE A 84 -2.17 -16.29 -8.15
C ILE A 84 -2.40 -16.72 -6.71
N LEU A 85 -2.11 -15.86 -5.73
CA LEU A 85 -2.28 -16.18 -4.32
C LEU A 85 -3.75 -16.39 -3.94
N LEU A 86 -4.67 -15.60 -4.52
CA LEU A 86 -6.11 -15.77 -4.31
C LEU A 86 -6.59 -17.12 -4.85
N VAL A 87 -6.16 -17.49 -6.06
CA VAL A 87 -6.48 -18.80 -6.65
C VAL A 87 -5.86 -19.94 -5.84
N ALA A 88 -4.63 -19.79 -5.36
CA ALA A 88 -3.96 -20.78 -4.53
C ALA A 88 -4.67 -21.00 -3.19
N VAL A 89 -5.18 -19.94 -2.55
CA VAL A 89 -5.94 -20.07 -1.30
C VAL A 89 -7.32 -20.67 -1.53
N ASP A 90 -7.95 -20.42 -2.66
CA ASP A 90 -9.19 -21.09 -3.02
C ASP A 90 -8.97 -22.61 -3.21
N ALA A 91 -7.86 -22.99 -3.84
CA ALA A 91 -7.51 -24.39 -4.09
C ALA A 91 -6.99 -25.17 -2.86
N PHE A 92 -6.21 -24.53 -1.97
CA PHE A 92 -5.55 -25.19 -0.83
C PHE A 92 -6.03 -24.73 0.55
N GLY A 93 -7.07 -23.90 0.62
CA GLY A 93 -7.46 -23.27 1.88
C GLY A 93 -8.13 -24.23 2.85
N ALA A 94 -7.62 -24.27 4.08
CA ALA A 94 -8.23 -25.02 5.17
C ALA A 94 -9.62 -24.44 5.51
N ILE A 95 -10.64 -25.29 5.45
CA ILE A 95 -12.01 -24.94 5.86
C ILE A 95 -12.02 -24.80 7.39
N SER A 96 -12.07 -23.57 7.90
CA SER A 96 -12.33 -23.33 9.32
C SER A 96 -13.65 -22.58 9.46
N LYS A 97 -14.65 -23.26 10.04
CA LYS A 97 -16.02 -22.75 10.30
C LYS A 97 -16.86 -22.40 9.06
N GLY A 98 -16.73 -23.17 7.97
CA GLY A 98 -17.63 -23.08 6.80
C GLY A 98 -17.33 -21.94 5.82
N ALA A 99 -16.32 -21.11 6.08
CA ALA A 99 -15.80 -20.12 5.14
C ALA A 99 -14.25 -20.11 5.19
N GLN A 100 -13.63 -20.29 4.04
CA GLN A 100 -12.18 -20.37 3.85
C GLN A 100 -11.55 -18.97 4.03
N ARG A 101 -11.34 -18.52 5.27
CA ARG A 101 -10.97 -17.11 5.58
C ARG A 101 -9.51 -16.91 6.00
N TRP A 102 -8.84 -17.97 6.46
CA TRP A 102 -7.45 -17.91 6.92
C TRP A 102 -6.71 -19.12 6.36
N LEU A 103 -5.59 -18.87 5.68
CA LEU A 103 -4.67 -19.94 5.30
C LEU A 103 -3.81 -20.26 6.52
N ASP A 104 -4.13 -21.35 7.22
CA ASP A 104 -3.36 -21.80 8.38
C ASP A 104 -2.20 -22.67 7.88
N LEU A 105 -1.02 -22.06 7.68
CA LEU A 105 0.20 -22.76 7.27
C LEU A 105 0.88 -23.47 8.45
N GLY A 106 0.16 -23.73 9.55
CA GLY A 106 0.64 -24.36 10.77
C GLY A 106 1.51 -23.48 11.67
N PHE A 107 2.30 -22.58 11.07
CA PHE A 107 3.18 -21.64 11.78
C PHE A 107 2.73 -20.18 11.67
N VAL A 108 2.14 -19.79 10.54
CA VAL A 108 1.62 -18.44 10.29
C VAL A 108 0.24 -18.54 9.66
N ARG A 109 -0.69 -17.74 10.18
CA ARG A 109 -2.00 -17.58 9.58
C ARG A 109 -1.96 -16.41 8.62
N PHE A 110 -2.01 -16.69 7.32
CA PHE A 110 -1.92 -15.67 6.29
C PHE A 110 -3.28 -15.40 5.66
N GLN A 111 -3.65 -14.13 5.54
CA GLN A 111 -4.91 -13.74 4.91
C GLN A 111 -4.61 -13.07 3.55
N PRO A 112 -4.86 -13.76 2.41
CA PRO A 112 -4.52 -13.23 1.09
C PRO A 112 -5.26 -11.94 0.74
N SER A 113 -6.46 -11.70 1.31
CA SER A 113 -7.18 -10.45 1.13
C SER A 113 -6.46 -9.23 1.74
N GLU A 114 -5.50 -9.42 2.65
CA GLU A 114 -4.66 -8.31 3.13
C GLU A 114 -3.70 -7.81 2.05
N ILE A 115 -3.09 -8.71 1.27
CA ILE A 115 -2.25 -8.28 0.14
C ILE A 115 -3.11 -7.60 -0.93
N ALA A 116 -4.29 -8.16 -1.22
CA ALA A 116 -5.20 -7.59 -2.21
C ALA A 116 -5.60 -6.14 -1.91
N LYS A 117 -5.75 -5.76 -0.63
CA LYS A 117 -6.05 -4.38 -0.21
C LYS A 117 -4.98 -3.37 -0.62
N ILE A 118 -3.73 -3.80 -0.78
CA ILE A 118 -2.62 -2.94 -1.19
C ILE A 118 -2.44 -3.01 -2.71
N ALA A 119 -2.52 -4.21 -3.29
CA ALA A 119 -2.26 -4.40 -4.72
C ALA A 119 -3.32 -3.77 -5.64
N VAL A 120 -4.60 -3.78 -5.24
CA VAL A 120 -5.68 -3.25 -6.07
C VAL A 120 -5.58 -1.72 -6.25
N PRO A 121 -5.50 -0.90 -5.18
CA PRO A 121 -5.31 0.55 -5.36
C PRO A 121 -4.03 0.90 -6.10
N LEU A 122 -2.95 0.14 -5.89
CA LEU A 122 -1.67 0.37 -6.57
C LEU A 122 -1.78 0.12 -8.08
N MET A 123 -2.49 -0.94 -8.50
CA MET A 123 -2.75 -1.21 -9.92
C MET A 123 -3.69 -0.16 -10.53
N VAL A 124 -4.73 0.26 -9.81
CA VAL A 124 -5.65 1.32 -10.25
C VAL A 124 -4.92 2.65 -10.41
N ALA A 125 -4.06 3.03 -9.46
CA ALA A 125 -3.25 4.24 -9.55
C ALA A 125 -2.34 4.23 -10.78
N ARG A 126 -1.70 3.09 -11.07
CA ARG A 126 -0.90 2.93 -12.29
C ARG A 126 -1.74 3.00 -13.56
N PHE A 127 -2.92 2.36 -13.57
CA PHE A 127 -3.83 2.39 -14.72
C PHE A 127 -4.22 3.82 -15.07
N ILE A 128 -4.66 4.59 -14.07
CA ILE A 128 -4.99 6.01 -14.23
C ILE A 128 -3.77 6.83 -14.65
N ASN A 129 -2.57 6.56 -14.09
CA ASN A 129 -1.35 7.28 -14.46
C ASN A 129 -0.89 7.00 -15.90
N ARG A 130 -1.27 5.87 -16.50
CA ARG A 130 -1.01 5.58 -17.91
C ARG A 130 -2.04 6.22 -18.85
N ASP A 131 -3.26 6.42 -18.37
CA ASP A 131 -4.38 6.93 -19.15
C ASP A 131 -4.54 8.46 -19.08
N VAL A 132 -3.66 9.18 -18.36
CA VAL A 132 -3.48 10.64 -18.50
C VAL A 132 -2.75 10.99 -19.80
N CYS A 133 -3.20 10.44 -20.92
CA CYS A 133 -3.28 11.25 -22.12
C CYS A 133 -4.57 12.07 -21.98
N PRO A 134 -4.53 13.41 -22.07
CA PRO A 134 -5.75 14.20 -22.01
C PRO A 134 -6.75 13.63 -23.03
N PRO A 135 -8.00 13.32 -22.65
CA PRO A 135 -9.06 13.09 -23.62
C PRO A 135 -9.19 14.41 -24.36
N THR A 136 -8.46 14.49 -25.47
CA THR A 136 -8.28 15.71 -26.24
C THR A 136 -9.67 16.09 -26.70
N LEU A 137 -10.21 17.18 -26.15
CA LEU A 137 -11.53 17.74 -26.52
C LEU A 137 -11.65 18.01 -28.03
N LYS A 138 -10.52 18.02 -28.76
CA LYS A 138 -10.46 18.07 -30.22
C LYS A 138 -11.11 16.84 -30.90
N LYS A 139 -11.25 15.70 -30.23
CA LYS A 139 -11.96 14.52 -30.79
C LYS A 139 -13.50 14.64 -30.74
N TYR A 140 -14.04 15.62 -30.00
CA TYR A 140 -15.47 15.95 -30.09
C TYR A 140 -15.77 16.88 -31.28
N ARG A 141 -14.83 17.76 -31.67
CA ARG A 141 -14.99 18.63 -32.85
C ARG A 141 -14.77 17.88 -34.16
N HIS A 142 -13.90 16.86 -34.18
CA HIS A 142 -13.59 16.15 -35.42
C HIS A 142 -14.60 15.08 -35.85
N CYS A 143 -15.57 14.75 -34.99
CA CYS A 143 -16.79 14.02 -35.40
C CYS A 143 -17.97 14.96 -35.74
N ALA A 144 -17.82 16.28 -35.58
CA ALA A 144 -18.88 17.26 -35.83
C ALA A 144 -18.58 18.22 -37.01
N GLY A 145 -17.33 18.32 -37.47
CA GLY A 145 -17.01 19.11 -38.66
C GLY A 145 -15.52 19.18 -38.94
N THR A 146 -15.13 18.67 -40.12
CA THR A 146 -14.03 19.12 -40.99
C THR A 146 -12.57 19.14 -40.48
N ASP A 147 -11.66 18.91 -41.45
CA ASP A 147 -10.24 19.33 -41.50
C ASP A 147 -9.14 18.29 -41.25
N LEU A 148 -8.85 17.54 -42.32
CA LEU A 148 -7.52 16.99 -42.63
C LEU A 148 -6.43 18.09 -42.57
N HIS A 149 -5.69 18.23 -41.47
CA HIS A 149 -4.23 18.54 -41.52
C HIS A 149 -3.60 18.67 -40.12
N ALA A 150 -2.39 18.09 -39.99
CA ALA A 150 -1.40 18.20 -38.90
C ALA A 150 -1.74 17.41 -37.61
N ASP A 151 -0.88 16.54 -37.04
CA ASP A 151 0.59 16.39 -37.07
C ASP A 151 0.95 14.98 -36.50
N PRO A 152 1.93 14.21 -37.04
CA PRO A 152 2.23 12.85 -36.59
C PRO A 152 3.59 12.73 -35.85
N ALA A 153 3.79 13.31 -34.67
CA ALA A 153 4.91 12.92 -33.80
C ALA A 153 4.78 13.51 -32.39
N GLY A 154 4.95 12.70 -31.34
CA GLY A 154 5.22 13.25 -30.00
C GLY A 154 4.89 12.34 -28.81
N CYS A 155 4.25 11.19 -29.01
CA CYS A 155 3.97 10.26 -27.92
C CYS A 155 5.05 9.15 -27.90
N ARG A 156 6.14 9.35 -27.15
CA ARG A 156 7.00 8.25 -26.68
C ARG A 156 7.16 8.35 -25.16
N PRO A 157 6.80 7.31 -24.39
CA PRO A 157 7.29 7.17 -23.03
C PRO A 157 8.76 6.70 -23.06
N ALA A 158 9.60 7.32 -22.25
CA ALA A 158 10.89 6.80 -21.79
C ALA A 158 10.81 6.61 -20.27
#